data_AF-A0A950YCB0-F1
#
_entry.id   AF-A0A950YCB0-F1
#
_cell.length_a   1.000
_cell.length_b   1.000
_cell.length_c   1.000
_cell.angle_alpha   90.00
_cell.angle_beta   90.00
_cell.angle_gamma   90.00
#
_symmetry.space_group_name_H-M   'P 1'
#
loop_
_entity.id
_entity.type
_entity.pdbx_description
1 polymer ?
#
loop_
_entity_poly.entity_id
_entity_poly.type
_entity_poly.pdbx_seq_one_letter_code
_entity_poly.pdbx_strand_id
1 'polypeptide(L)'
;AALMAADNLFIVHGRIGTLDVPAVAGMIWGAAIYLRGRPILAGVVIALAACAKEVAPYVLLALAVLELLRWLPERTGGWRARRPRGAGCVAAAASFVFLLFVLGQIAPPYSPQTGKLVPNGPFGHIAHILTYASHQTSPHGPTGIASYPWAWLVDIKSITYLRINPAHPSAELSQIKPAVHFIGLISPPILLLALPALACAAAGLFPWRFRRVRPSADEVGLVGLAWFLGTYLPFVALSLLASRTSYLYYMLIVMPGIYLAIADLVSRIGARRKISLFWMACVLASAVVLYPFTPFG
;
A
#
# COMPACT_ATOMS: atom_id res chain seq x y z
N ALA A 1 -10.36 -5.01 7.32
CA ALA A 1 -10.50 -6.34 6.68
C ALA A 1 -11.53 -6.30 5.56
N ALA A 2 -12.82 -6.09 5.84
CA ALA A 2 -13.87 -6.10 4.81
C ALA A 2 -13.63 -5.15 3.62
N LEU A 3 -13.15 -3.91 3.87
CA LEU A 3 -12.84 -2.96 2.80
C LEU A 3 -11.73 -3.44 1.85
N MET A 4 -10.67 -4.01 2.41
CA MET A 4 -9.56 -4.58 1.63
C MET A 4 -10.03 -5.79 0.80
N ALA A 5 -10.94 -6.61 1.35
CA ALA A 5 -11.50 -7.76 0.65
C ALA A 5 -12.50 -7.38 -0.46
N ALA A 6 -13.10 -6.19 -0.39
CA ALA A 6 -14.06 -5.67 -1.36
C ALA A 6 -13.44 -4.65 -2.33
N ASP A 7 -12.17 -4.30 -2.15
CA ASP A 7 -11.47 -3.41 -3.07
C ASP A 7 -11.01 -4.17 -4.32
N ASN A 8 -11.44 -3.68 -5.47
CA ASN A 8 -11.20 -4.38 -6.72
C ASN A 8 -9.70 -4.46 -7.09
N LEU A 9 -8.90 -3.42 -6.79
CA LEU A 9 -7.46 -3.45 -7.01
C LEU A 9 -6.80 -4.59 -6.22
N PHE A 10 -7.16 -4.77 -4.93
CA PHE A 10 -6.67 -5.90 -4.13
C PHE A 10 -7.14 -7.26 -4.63
N ILE A 11 -8.42 -7.40 -5.00
CA ILE A 11 -8.96 -8.66 -5.52
C ILE A 11 -8.18 -9.08 -6.76
N VAL A 12 -8.01 -8.15 -7.72
CA VAL A 12 -7.31 -8.42 -8.98
C VAL A 12 -5.86 -8.79 -8.72
N HIS A 13 -5.11 -7.98 -7.97
CA HIS A 13 -3.70 -8.24 -7.64
C HIS A 13 -3.48 -9.55 -6.87
N GLY A 14 -4.41 -9.88 -5.97
CA GLY A 14 -4.45 -11.14 -5.23
C GLY A 14 -4.66 -12.34 -6.14
N ARG A 15 -5.57 -12.24 -7.10
CA ARG A 15 -5.90 -13.32 -8.04
C ARG A 15 -4.79 -13.59 -9.06
N ILE A 16 -4.10 -12.56 -9.54
CA ILE A 16 -2.99 -12.71 -10.49
C ILE A 16 -1.65 -13.02 -9.79
N GLY A 17 -1.58 -12.96 -8.45
CA GLY A 17 -0.39 -13.33 -7.69
C GLY A 17 0.79 -12.36 -7.84
N THR A 18 0.52 -11.05 -7.92
CA THR A 18 1.62 -10.05 -7.99
C THR A 18 2.47 -10.02 -6.73
N LEU A 19 3.76 -9.70 -6.88
CA LEU A 19 4.73 -9.54 -5.79
C LEU A 19 4.30 -8.48 -4.74
N ASP A 20 3.41 -7.56 -5.11
CA ASP A 20 2.83 -6.57 -4.21
C ASP A 20 2.04 -7.20 -3.06
N VAL A 21 1.34 -8.31 -3.30
CA VAL A 21 0.46 -8.95 -2.31
C VAL A 21 1.23 -9.50 -1.12
N PRO A 22 2.26 -10.36 -1.29
CA PRO A 22 3.08 -10.81 -0.17
C PRO A 22 3.82 -9.65 0.52
N ALA A 23 4.25 -8.63 -0.23
CA ALA A 23 4.86 -7.44 0.35
C ALA A 23 3.89 -6.70 1.28
N VAL A 24 2.68 -6.37 0.81
CA VAL A 24 1.64 -5.69 1.63
C VAL A 24 1.24 -6.54 2.82
N ALA A 25 1.06 -7.84 2.65
CA ALA A 25 0.74 -8.74 3.75
C ALA A 25 1.83 -8.69 4.84
N GLY A 26 3.11 -8.78 4.45
CA GLY A 26 4.24 -8.65 5.36
C GLY A 26 4.33 -7.27 6.01
N MET A 27 4.05 -6.19 5.29
CA MET A 27 3.96 -4.83 5.86
C MET A 27 2.88 -4.74 6.94
N ILE A 28 1.67 -5.27 6.68
CA ILE A 28 0.55 -5.25 7.65
C ILE A 28 0.91 -6.06 8.89
N TRP A 29 1.47 -7.25 8.73
CA TRP A 29 1.92 -8.08 9.85
C TRP A 29 3.05 -7.41 10.64
N GLY A 30 4.05 -6.85 9.95
CA GLY A 30 5.15 -6.11 10.57
C GLY A 30 4.64 -4.94 11.42
N ALA A 31 3.75 -4.11 10.87
CA ALA A 31 3.13 -3.03 11.63
C ALA A 31 2.30 -3.53 12.81
N ALA A 32 1.49 -4.59 12.64
CA ALA A 32 0.71 -5.16 13.73
C ALA A 32 1.60 -5.67 14.88
N ILE A 33 2.72 -6.34 14.56
CA ILE A 33 3.70 -6.83 15.54
C ILE A 33 4.40 -5.64 16.23
N TYR A 34 4.73 -4.60 15.47
CA TYR A 34 5.32 -3.38 16.02
C TYR A 34 4.37 -2.69 17.01
N LEU A 35 3.09 -2.55 16.65
CA LEU A 35 2.06 -1.97 17.51
C LEU A 35 1.85 -2.79 18.79
N ARG A 36 2.04 -4.12 18.75
CA ARG A 36 2.07 -5.02 19.92
C ARG A 36 3.34 -4.92 20.76
N GLY A 37 4.24 -3.97 20.48
CA GLY A 37 5.44 -3.71 21.28
C GLY A 37 6.61 -4.66 21.00
N ARG A 38 6.61 -5.36 19.86
CA ARG A 38 7.68 -6.30 19.47
C ARG A 38 8.48 -5.77 18.26
N PRO A 39 9.23 -4.65 18.39
CA PRO A 39 9.83 -3.97 17.24
C PRO A 39 10.88 -4.81 16.50
N ILE A 40 11.64 -5.67 17.20
CA ILE A 40 12.64 -6.54 16.56
C ILE A 40 11.96 -7.54 15.63
N LEU A 41 10.95 -8.27 16.13
CA LEU A 41 10.19 -9.24 15.33
C LEU A 41 9.47 -8.55 14.16
N ALA A 42 8.95 -7.33 14.38
CA ALA A 42 8.38 -6.52 13.30
C ALA A 42 9.43 -6.24 12.21
N GLY A 43 10.65 -5.85 12.60
CA GLY A 43 11.76 -5.64 11.67
C GLY A 43 12.07 -6.88 10.82
N VAL A 44 12.12 -8.06 11.44
CA VAL A 44 12.33 -9.33 10.71
C VAL A 44 11.22 -9.59 9.67
N VAL A 45 9.95 -9.39 10.05
CA VAL A 45 8.82 -9.58 9.13
C VAL A 45 8.83 -8.55 8.00
N ILE A 46 9.20 -7.30 8.27
CA ILE A 46 9.34 -6.26 7.25
C ILE A 46 10.50 -6.58 6.31
N ALA A 47 11.61 -7.15 6.81
CA ALA A 47 12.72 -7.60 5.97
C ALA A 47 12.29 -8.72 5.01
N LEU A 48 11.51 -9.69 5.47
CA LEU A 48 10.92 -10.72 4.61
C LEU A 48 10.02 -10.12 3.52
N ALA A 49 9.20 -9.12 3.88
CA ALA A 49 8.38 -8.39 2.92
C ALA A 49 9.23 -7.62 1.88
N ALA A 50 10.35 -7.04 2.32
CA ALA A 50 11.29 -6.32 1.45
C ALA A 50 12.01 -7.25 0.46
N CYS A 51 12.18 -8.53 0.78
CA CYS A 51 12.65 -9.53 -0.17
C CYS A 51 11.62 -9.82 -1.28
N ALA A 52 10.33 -9.57 -1.05
CA ALA A 52 9.29 -9.71 -2.08
C ALA A 52 9.18 -8.45 -2.95
N LYS A 53 9.24 -7.25 -2.35
CA LYS A 53 9.19 -5.98 -3.09
C LYS A 53 9.93 -4.85 -2.38
N GLU A 54 10.66 -4.04 -3.16
CA GLU A 54 11.53 -2.96 -2.69
C GLU A 54 10.81 -1.81 -1.98
N VAL A 55 9.48 -1.70 -2.15
CA VAL A 55 8.65 -0.68 -1.50
C VAL A 55 8.20 -1.08 -0.10
N ALA A 56 8.34 -2.34 0.31
CA ALA A 56 7.91 -2.79 1.63
C ALA A 56 8.52 -2.01 2.81
N PRO A 57 9.81 -1.57 2.76
CA PRO A 57 10.40 -0.73 3.79
C PRO A 57 9.69 0.62 4.01
N TYR A 58 8.80 1.08 3.12
CA TYR A 58 8.01 2.30 3.34
C TYR A 58 7.12 2.20 4.59
N VAL A 59 6.81 0.98 5.06
CA VAL A 59 6.12 0.81 6.34
C VAL A 59 6.97 1.30 7.52
N LEU A 60 8.30 1.29 7.44
CA LEU A 60 9.17 1.89 8.47
C LEU A 60 8.98 3.41 8.53
N LEU A 61 8.81 4.07 7.37
CA LEU A 61 8.46 5.49 7.31
C LEU A 61 7.09 5.74 7.92
N ALA A 62 6.10 4.89 7.63
CA ALA A 62 4.78 4.97 8.26
C ALA A 62 4.86 4.84 9.78
N LEU A 63 5.66 3.92 10.31
CA LEU A 63 5.87 3.76 11.75
C LEU A 63 6.60 4.97 12.36
N ALA A 64 7.59 5.53 11.66
CA ALA A 64 8.28 6.75 12.09
C ALA A 64 7.32 7.95 12.14
N VAL A 65 6.50 8.12 11.10
CA VAL A 65 5.44 9.15 11.07
C VAL A 65 4.45 8.91 12.20
N LEU A 66 4.07 7.66 12.48
CA LEU A 66 3.15 7.36 13.58
C LEU A 66 3.72 7.81 14.94
N GLU A 67 4.98 7.49 15.24
CA GLU A 67 5.59 7.94 16.49
C GLU A 67 5.69 9.47 16.55
N LEU A 68 6.03 10.12 15.44
CA LEU A 68 6.04 11.59 15.34
C LEU A 68 4.65 12.19 15.58
N LEU A 69 3.61 11.63 14.96
CA LEU A 69 2.24 12.11 15.11
C LEU A 69 1.72 11.88 16.54
N ARG A 70 2.15 10.82 17.23
CA ARG A 70 1.83 10.62 18.65
C ARG A 70 2.51 11.64 19.56
N TRP A 71 3.62 12.25 19.14
CA TRP A 71 4.31 13.28 19.92
C TRP A 71 3.65 14.67 19.83
N LEU A 72 2.94 14.98 18.73
CA LEU A 72 2.34 16.30 18.52
C LEU A 72 1.26 16.68 19.56
N PRO A 73 0.36 15.78 19.99
CA PRO A 73 -0.66 16.08 21.00
C PRO A 73 -0.15 16.12 22.45
N GLU A 74 0.97 15.47 22.77
CA GLU A 74 1.50 15.29 24.15
C GLU A 74 2.18 16.54 24.75
N ARG A 75 1.99 17.74 24.16
CA ARG A 75 2.61 19.01 24.62
C ARG A 75 2.22 19.46 26.04
N THR A 76 1.31 18.78 26.76
CA THR A 76 0.82 19.21 28.08
C THR A 76 1.02 18.25 29.26
N GLY A 77 1.76 17.15 29.14
CA GLY A 77 2.17 16.45 30.37
C GLY A 77 2.65 15.03 30.21
N GLY A 78 3.93 14.82 30.54
CA GLY A 78 4.47 13.50 30.87
C GLY A 78 5.45 12.98 29.82
N TRP A 79 6.70 13.40 29.95
CA TRP A 79 7.91 12.89 29.29
C TRP A 79 8.22 11.41 29.64
N ARG A 80 7.21 10.56 29.88
CA ARG A 80 7.42 9.16 30.24
C ARG A 80 7.87 8.36 29.02
N ALA A 81 9.18 8.43 28.79
CA ALA A 81 10.10 7.40 28.30
C ALA A 81 9.45 6.36 27.38
N ARG A 82 8.90 6.80 26.25
CA ARG A 82 8.68 5.89 25.13
C ARG A 82 10.05 5.55 24.58
N ARG A 83 10.53 4.35 24.93
CA ARG A 83 11.81 3.84 24.42
C ARG A 83 11.79 3.94 22.90
N PRO A 84 12.75 4.64 22.27
CA PRO A 84 12.83 4.73 20.82
C PRO A 84 12.91 3.30 20.27
N ARG A 85 11.93 2.93 19.44
CA ARG A 85 11.83 1.58 18.85
C ARG A 85 12.77 1.41 17.65
N GLY A 86 13.90 2.12 17.64
CA GLY A 86 14.91 2.08 16.58
C GLY A 86 15.51 0.69 16.36
N ALA A 87 15.46 -0.18 17.38
CA ALA A 87 15.82 -1.59 17.27
C ALA A 87 15.06 -2.32 16.15
N GLY A 88 13.83 -1.90 15.81
CA GLY A 88 13.09 -2.48 14.69
C GLY A 88 13.68 -2.13 13.32
N CYS A 89 14.16 -0.90 13.13
CA CYS A 89 14.83 -0.49 11.88
C CYS A 89 16.17 -1.22 11.70
N VAL A 90 16.94 -1.34 12.79
CA VAL A 90 18.21 -2.09 12.78
C VAL A 90 17.95 -3.58 12.48
N ALA A 91 16.95 -4.18 13.13
CA ALA A 91 16.56 -5.56 12.87
C ALA A 91 16.11 -5.74 11.41
N ALA A 92 15.30 -4.83 10.86
CA ALA A 92 14.88 -4.88 9.47
C ALA A 92 16.07 -4.83 8.50
N ALA A 93 17.00 -3.90 8.70
CA ALA A 93 18.19 -3.77 7.85
C ALA A 93 19.10 -5.01 7.94
N ALA A 94 19.40 -5.47 9.16
CA ALA A 94 20.26 -6.64 9.39
C ALA A 94 19.62 -7.92 8.81
N SER A 95 18.33 -8.15 9.09
CA SER A 95 17.60 -9.29 8.54
C SER A 95 17.49 -9.23 7.03
N PHE A 96 17.28 -8.07 6.43
CA PHE A 96 17.18 -7.94 4.98
C PHE A 96 18.50 -8.26 4.28
N VAL A 97 19.62 -7.72 4.78
CA VAL A 97 20.96 -8.03 4.25
C VAL A 97 21.29 -9.52 4.40
N PHE A 98 20.97 -10.10 5.57
CA PHE A 98 21.16 -11.53 5.81
C PHE A 98 20.31 -12.40 4.87
N LEU A 99 19.04 -12.07 4.70
CA LEU A 99 18.14 -12.78 3.79
C LEU A 99 18.60 -12.67 2.34
N LEU A 100 19.03 -11.49 1.89
CA LEU A 100 19.61 -11.31 0.56
C LEU A 100 20.90 -12.13 0.38
N PHE A 101 21.73 -12.22 1.41
CA PHE A 101 22.91 -13.08 1.37
C PHE A 101 22.52 -14.55 1.18
N VAL A 102 21.58 -15.06 1.97
CA VAL A 102 21.08 -16.45 1.87
C VAL A 102 20.43 -16.71 0.50
N LEU A 103 19.56 -15.81 0.04
CA LEU A 103 18.92 -15.91 -1.27
C LEU A 103 19.96 -15.87 -2.39
N GLY A 104 21.01 -15.07 -2.27
CA GLY A 104 22.11 -15.03 -3.24
C GLY A 104 22.90 -16.34 -3.33
N GLN A 105 22.90 -17.19 -2.29
CA GLN A 105 23.48 -18.53 -2.36
C GLN A 105 22.57 -19.53 -3.08
N ILE A 106 21.25 -19.36 -3.00
CA ILE A 106 20.25 -20.27 -3.58
C ILE A 106 19.95 -19.89 -5.03
N ALA A 107 19.80 -18.60 -5.30
CA ALA A 107 19.46 -18.01 -6.59
C ALA A 107 20.31 -16.74 -6.79
N PRO A 108 21.55 -16.88 -7.30
CA PRO A 108 22.44 -15.75 -7.52
C PRO A 108 21.80 -14.67 -8.40
N PRO A 109 21.90 -13.38 -8.03
CA PRO A 109 21.28 -12.31 -8.78
C PRO A 109 21.88 -12.20 -10.19
N TYR A 110 21.02 -12.13 -11.20
CA TYR A 110 21.37 -12.06 -12.61
C TYR A 110 20.78 -10.81 -13.24
N SER A 111 21.57 -10.09 -14.04
CA SER A 111 21.13 -8.92 -14.81
C SER A 111 20.83 -9.32 -16.26
N PRO A 112 19.55 -9.30 -16.69
CA PRO A 112 19.18 -9.60 -18.07
C PRO A 112 19.78 -8.63 -19.09
N GLN A 113 20.04 -7.38 -18.68
CA GLN A 113 20.57 -6.33 -19.57
C GLN A 113 22.03 -6.58 -19.94
N THR A 114 22.81 -7.14 -19.02
CA THR A 114 24.25 -7.36 -19.20
C THR A 114 24.59 -8.83 -19.49
N GLY A 115 23.65 -9.74 -19.28
CA GLY A 115 23.87 -11.17 -19.42
C GLY A 115 24.79 -11.77 -18.35
N LYS A 116 24.97 -11.07 -17.22
CA LYS A 116 25.96 -11.42 -16.19
C LYS A 116 25.34 -11.47 -14.80
N LEU A 117 25.98 -12.24 -13.92
CA LEU A 117 25.68 -12.22 -12.49
C LEU A 117 26.04 -10.87 -11.88
N VAL A 118 25.23 -10.40 -10.94
CA VAL A 118 25.49 -9.18 -10.19
C VAL A 118 26.60 -9.47 -9.17
N PRO A 119 27.76 -8.77 -9.23
CA PRO A 119 28.89 -9.04 -8.35
C PRO A 119 28.66 -8.48 -6.94
N ASN A 120 29.60 -8.72 -6.01
CA ASN A 120 29.67 -8.08 -4.68
C ASN A 120 28.56 -8.47 -3.68
N GLY A 121 27.97 -9.66 -3.83
CA GLY A 121 27.04 -10.24 -2.86
C GLY A 121 25.80 -9.37 -2.58
N PRO A 122 25.29 -9.32 -1.34
CA PRO A 122 24.02 -8.64 -1.03
C PRO A 122 24.09 -7.13 -1.28
N PHE A 123 25.24 -6.49 -1.03
CA PHE A 123 25.40 -5.04 -1.25
C PHE A 123 25.46 -4.69 -2.73
N GLY A 124 26.12 -5.51 -3.54
CA GLY A 124 26.10 -5.34 -4.99
C GLY A 124 24.70 -5.52 -5.58
N HIS A 125 23.92 -6.47 -5.06
CA HIS A 125 22.52 -6.65 -5.42
C HIS A 125 21.66 -5.42 -5.08
N ILE A 126 21.78 -4.88 -3.86
CA ILE A 126 21.08 -3.65 -3.45
C ILE A 126 21.46 -2.48 -4.36
N ALA A 127 22.76 -2.29 -4.62
CA ALA A 127 23.24 -1.23 -5.51
C ALA A 127 22.64 -1.38 -6.91
N HIS A 128 22.61 -2.60 -7.46
CA HIS A 128 22.01 -2.86 -8.76
C HIS A 128 20.51 -2.52 -8.81
N ILE A 129 19.73 -2.91 -7.79
CA ILE A 129 18.30 -2.57 -7.70
C ILE A 129 18.12 -1.05 -7.65
N LEU A 130 18.88 -0.34 -6.82
CA LEU A 130 18.78 1.11 -6.67
C LEU A 130 19.17 1.84 -7.97
N THR A 131 20.23 1.41 -8.64
CA THR A 131 20.64 1.95 -9.94
C THR A 131 19.57 1.70 -10.99
N TYR A 132 19.09 0.46 -11.14
CA TYR A 132 18.02 0.12 -12.08
C TYR A 132 16.77 0.96 -11.83
N ALA A 133 16.36 1.09 -10.56
CA ALA A 133 15.25 1.90 -10.13
C ALA A 133 15.45 3.38 -10.53
N SER A 134 16.64 3.94 -10.32
CA SER A 134 16.92 5.36 -10.64
C SER A 134 16.75 5.71 -12.13
N HIS A 135 16.83 4.72 -13.03
CA HIS A 135 16.62 4.91 -14.46
C HIS A 135 15.14 4.81 -14.90
N GLN A 136 14.22 4.45 -14.02
CA GLN A 136 12.79 4.38 -14.32
C GLN A 136 12.14 5.76 -14.21
N THR A 137 12.45 6.65 -15.15
CA THR A 137 11.98 8.04 -15.17
C THR A 137 11.12 8.34 -16.40
N SER A 138 10.17 9.26 -16.26
CA SER A 138 9.31 9.79 -17.31
C SER A 138 9.44 11.32 -17.39
N PRO A 139 10.55 11.86 -17.95
CA PRO A 139 10.81 13.30 -17.96
C PRO A 139 9.77 14.12 -18.75
N HIS A 140 9.11 13.50 -19.73
CA HIS A 140 8.04 14.12 -20.52
C HIS A 140 6.63 13.78 -20.00
N GLY A 141 6.54 13.32 -18.76
CA GLY A 141 5.31 12.89 -18.12
C GLY A 141 4.92 11.43 -18.41
N PRO A 142 3.94 10.90 -17.66
CA PRO A 142 3.54 9.51 -17.75
C PRO A 142 2.82 9.20 -19.07
N THR A 143 3.18 8.08 -19.71
CA THR A 143 2.54 7.56 -20.91
C THR A 143 1.90 6.19 -20.66
N GLY A 144 0.90 5.83 -21.48
CA GLY A 144 0.18 4.56 -21.35
C GLY A 144 -0.48 4.39 -19.96
N ILE A 145 -0.17 3.28 -19.30
CA ILE A 145 -0.74 2.96 -17.98
C ILE A 145 -0.07 3.73 -16.82
N ALA A 146 1.05 4.43 -17.06
CA ALA A 146 1.70 5.24 -16.04
C ALA A 146 0.82 6.43 -15.63
N SER A 147 0.97 6.90 -14.40
CA SER A 147 0.24 8.07 -13.89
C SER A 147 0.98 8.71 -12.72
N TYR A 148 0.72 9.99 -12.53
CA TYR A 148 1.26 10.71 -11.38
C TYR A 148 0.60 10.26 -10.06
N PRO A 149 1.33 10.28 -8.94
CA PRO A 149 0.79 9.87 -7.64
C PRO A 149 -0.46 10.63 -7.19
N TRP A 150 -0.55 11.93 -7.47
CA TRP A 150 -1.74 12.75 -7.14
C TRP A 150 -2.98 12.35 -7.95
N ALA A 151 -2.80 11.86 -9.17
CA ALA A 151 -3.92 11.38 -9.99
C ALA A 151 -4.60 10.17 -9.34
N TRP A 152 -3.87 9.33 -8.60
CA TRP A 152 -4.43 8.11 -8.00
C TRP A 152 -5.55 8.36 -6.97
N LEU A 153 -5.63 9.57 -6.41
CA LEU A 153 -6.62 9.94 -5.41
C LEU A 153 -7.86 10.62 -5.99
N VAL A 154 -7.76 11.17 -7.21
CA VAL A 154 -8.79 12.04 -7.79
C VAL A 154 -9.28 11.56 -9.15
N ASP A 155 -8.44 10.83 -9.88
CA ASP A 155 -8.75 10.31 -11.21
C ASP A 155 -9.13 8.83 -11.12
N ILE A 156 -10.29 8.48 -11.69
CA ILE A 156 -10.77 7.10 -11.78
C ILE A 156 -10.04 6.43 -12.94
N LYS A 157 -8.76 6.12 -12.71
CA LYS A 157 -7.93 5.40 -13.67
C LYS A 157 -8.03 3.90 -13.42
N SER A 158 -8.09 3.12 -14.49
CA SER A 158 -8.05 1.66 -14.43
C SER A 158 -6.82 1.11 -15.17
N ILE A 159 -6.40 -0.09 -14.80
CA ILE A 159 -5.36 -0.86 -15.48
C ILE A 159 -5.99 -2.17 -15.96
N THR A 160 -6.03 -2.40 -17.27
CA THR A 160 -6.45 -3.68 -17.82
C THR A 160 -5.27 -4.66 -17.79
N TYR A 161 -5.36 -5.70 -16.97
CA TYR A 161 -4.35 -6.77 -16.89
C TYR A 161 -4.60 -7.88 -17.90
N LEU A 162 -5.87 -8.24 -18.11
CA LEU A 162 -6.27 -9.28 -19.05
C LEU A 162 -7.72 -9.03 -19.49
N ARG A 163 -7.96 -9.14 -20.80
CA ARG A 163 -9.30 -9.10 -21.37
C ARG A 163 -9.44 -10.24 -22.39
N ILE A 164 -10.30 -11.21 -22.09
CA ILE A 164 -10.68 -12.27 -23.00
C ILE A 164 -12.13 -12.01 -23.41
N ASN A 165 -12.34 -11.73 -24.69
CA ASN A 165 -13.68 -11.52 -25.26
C ASN A 165 -14.07 -12.73 -26.13
N PRO A 166 -15.03 -13.56 -25.70
CA PRO A 166 -15.45 -14.75 -26.45
C PRO A 166 -16.13 -14.42 -27.79
N ALA A 167 -16.58 -13.17 -28.02
CA ALA A 167 -17.13 -12.73 -29.31
C ALA A 167 -16.05 -12.56 -30.41
N HIS A 168 -14.78 -12.51 -30.04
CA HIS A 168 -13.63 -12.45 -30.95
C HIS A 168 -12.55 -13.45 -30.52
N PRO A 169 -12.80 -14.76 -30.61
CA PRO A 169 -11.82 -15.76 -30.23
C PRO A 169 -10.65 -15.72 -31.20
N SER A 170 -9.43 -15.72 -30.68
CA SER A 170 -8.26 -16.12 -31.47
C SER A 170 -8.38 -17.61 -31.81
N ALA A 171 -7.74 -18.06 -32.90
CA ALA A 171 -7.90 -19.43 -33.42
C ALA A 171 -7.63 -20.53 -32.37
N GLU A 172 -6.80 -20.22 -31.37
CA GLU A 172 -6.38 -21.12 -30.28
C GLU A 172 -7.34 -21.12 -29.07
N LEU A 173 -8.30 -20.19 -28.98
CA LEU A 173 -9.15 -19.98 -27.80
C LEU A 173 -10.66 -20.18 -28.06
N SER A 174 -11.03 -20.85 -29.16
CA SER A 174 -12.43 -21.11 -29.56
C SER A 174 -13.25 -21.91 -28.53
N GLN A 175 -12.59 -22.55 -27.55
CA GLN A 175 -13.25 -23.30 -26.47
C GLN A 175 -13.35 -22.52 -25.14
N ILE A 176 -12.75 -21.32 -25.02
CA ILE A 176 -12.80 -20.52 -23.78
C ILE A 176 -14.10 -19.72 -23.76
N LYS A 177 -15.07 -20.18 -22.97
CA LYS A 177 -16.40 -19.57 -22.85
C LYS A 177 -16.55 -18.45 -21.82
N PRO A 178 -15.79 -18.35 -20.70
CA PRO A 178 -16.00 -17.22 -19.79
C PRO A 178 -15.34 -15.95 -20.35
N ALA A 179 -16.12 -14.88 -20.44
CA ALA A 179 -15.55 -13.54 -20.55
C ALA A 179 -14.75 -13.25 -19.28
N VAL A 180 -13.47 -12.92 -19.44
CA VAL A 180 -12.57 -12.59 -18.33
C VAL A 180 -12.09 -11.17 -18.51
N HIS A 181 -12.25 -10.35 -17.47
CA HIS A 181 -11.79 -8.97 -17.51
C HIS A 181 -11.13 -8.58 -16.18
N PHE A 182 -9.82 -8.79 -16.09
CA PHE A 182 -9.04 -8.33 -14.94
C PHE A 182 -8.72 -6.85 -15.11
N ILE A 183 -9.48 -6.01 -14.41
CA ILE A 183 -9.27 -4.56 -14.39
C ILE A 183 -8.83 -4.16 -12.99
N GLY A 184 -7.58 -3.73 -12.79
CA GLY A 184 -7.15 -3.09 -11.55
C GLY A 184 -7.73 -1.68 -11.45
N LEU A 185 -8.61 -1.46 -10.50
CA LEU A 185 -9.23 -0.17 -10.22
C LEU A 185 -9.51 -0.07 -8.72
N ILE A 186 -9.16 1.06 -8.10
CA ILE A 186 -9.56 1.34 -6.71
C ILE A 186 -11.07 1.52 -6.70
N SER A 187 -11.79 0.80 -5.83
CA SER A 187 -13.25 0.85 -5.81
C SER A 187 -13.74 2.30 -5.62
N PRO A 188 -14.52 2.88 -6.56
CA PRO A 188 -14.91 4.29 -6.51
C PRO A 188 -15.57 4.74 -5.19
N PRO A 189 -16.45 3.94 -4.54
CA PRO A 189 -17.00 4.31 -3.23
C PRO A 189 -15.94 4.41 -2.11
N ILE A 190 -14.85 3.66 -2.19
CA ILE A 190 -13.72 3.75 -1.26
C ILE A 190 -12.93 5.04 -1.54
N LEU A 191 -12.63 5.30 -2.81
CA LEU A 191 -11.92 6.51 -3.24
C LEU A 191 -12.65 7.79 -2.81
N LEU A 192 -13.98 7.81 -2.95
CA LEU A 192 -14.85 8.92 -2.55
C LEU A 192 -14.67 9.32 -1.08
N LEU A 193 -14.47 8.34 -0.18
CA LEU A 193 -14.27 8.61 1.25
C LEU A 193 -12.80 8.72 1.67
N ALA A 194 -11.84 8.44 0.79
CA ALA A 194 -10.42 8.42 1.14
C ALA A 194 -9.94 9.78 1.67
N LEU A 195 -10.13 10.86 0.91
CA LEU A 195 -9.71 12.20 1.32
C LEU A 195 -10.48 12.74 2.53
N PRO A 196 -11.83 12.65 2.60
CA PRO A 196 -12.57 13.04 3.80
C PRO A 196 -12.12 12.28 5.05
N ALA A 197 -11.87 10.98 4.95
CA ALA A 197 -11.43 10.16 6.08
C ALA A 197 -10.04 10.55 6.57
N LEU A 198 -9.08 10.77 5.66
CA LEU A 198 -7.74 11.24 5.99
C LEU A 198 -7.77 12.65 6.60
N ALA A 199 -8.61 13.54 6.08
CA ALA A 199 -8.80 14.88 6.63
C ALA A 199 -9.39 14.83 8.05
N CYS A 200 -10.37 13.96 8.30
CA CYS A 200 -10.91 13.74 9.65
C CYS A 200 -9.86 13.16 10.61
N ALA A 201 -9.05 12.20 10.17
CA ALA A 201 -7.95 11.67 10.97
C ALA A 201 -6.91 12.75 11.32
N ALA A 202 -6.56 13.61 10.35
CA ALA A 202 -5.66 14.73 10.56
C ALA A 202 -6.24 15.81 11.48
N ALA A 203 -7.54 16.10 11.38
CA ALA A 203 -8.23 17.03 12.27
C ALA A 203 -8.22 16.56 13.73
N GLY A 204 -8.19 15.23 13.96
CA GLY A 204 -8.04 14.62 15.28
C GLY A 204 -6.73 14.98 16.00
N LEU A 205 -5.69 15.42 15.26
CA LEU A 205 -4.43 15.91 15.85
C LEU A 205 -4.59 17.21 16.65
N PHE A 206 -5.71 17.93 16.48
CA PHE A 206 -5.98 19.22 17.12
C PHE A 206 -7.18 19.14 18.07
N PRO A 207 -7.09 18.38 19.18
CA PRO A 207 -8.22 18.08 20.07
C PRO A 207 -8.85 19.32 20.72
N TRP A 208 -8.08 20.39 20.91
CA TRP A 208 -8.54 21.69 21.42
C TRP A 208 -9.67 22.30 20.59
N ARG A 209 -9.71 21.99 19.29
CA ARG A 209 -10.70 22.52 18.34
C ARG A 209 -11.92 21.62 18.19
N PHE A 210 -11.81 20.33 18.52
CA PHE A 210 -12.83 19.30 18.31
C PHE A 210 -12.98 18.40 19.55
N ARG A 211 -13.52 18.97 20.63
CA ARG A 211 -13.54 18.43 22.01
C ARG A 211 -14.50 17.24 22.27
N ARG A 212 -14.80 16.36 21.30
CA ARG A 212 -15.87 15.33 21.45
C ARG A 212 -15.58 13.92 20.88
N VAL A 213 -14.34 13.46 20.74
CA VAL A 213 -14.09 12.11 20.21
C VAL A 213 -13.48 11.16 21.25
N ARG A 214 -13.94 9.91 21.22
CA ARG A 214 -13.48 8.79 22.07
C ARG A 214 -11.98 8.55 21.87
N PRO A 215 -11.18 8.39 22.94
CA PRO A 215 -9.72 8.21 22.86
C PRO A 215 -9.26 7.04 21.97
N SER A 216 -10.04 5.95 21.89
CA SER A 216 -9.67 4.75 21.13
C SER A 216 -9.93 4.84 19.63
N ALA A 217 -10.83 5.72 19.19
CA ALA A 217 -11.12 5.95 17.77
C ALA A 217 -9.98 6.74 17.11
N ASP A 218 -9.35 7.64 17.87
CA ASP A 218 -8.27 8.48 17.37
C ASP A 218 -7.01 7.68 16.99
N GLU A 219 -6.71 6.58 17.68
CA GLU A 219 -5.53 5.76 17.38
C GLU A 219 -5.63 5.07 16.01
N VAL A 220 -6.81 4.58 15.63
CA VAL A 220 -7.01 3.90 14.34
C VAL A 220 -6.86 4.90 13.18
N GLY A 221 -7.49 6.07 13.31
CA GLY A 221 -7.33 7.17 12.35
C GLY A 221 -5.88 7.63 12.24
N LEU A 222 -5.17 7.73 13.38
CA LEU A 222 -3.76 8.11 13.44
C LEU A 222 -2.85 7.10 12.72
N VAL A 223 -3.05 5.80 12.96
CA VAL A 223 -2.33 4.74 12.26
C VAL A 223 -2.64 4.79 10.76
N GLY A 224 -3.91 5.00 10.38
CA GLY A 224 -4.31 5.14 8.98
C GLY A 224 -3.64 6.32 8.29
N LEU A 225 -3.62 7.48 8.93
CA LEU A 225 -2.95 8.69 8.44
C LEU A 225 -1.44 8.50 8.34
N ALA A 226 -0.80 7.97 9.38
CA ALA A 226 0.64 7.70 9.39
C ALA A 226 1.04 6.72 8.30
N TRP A 227 0.25 5.66 8.12
CA TRP A 227 0.42 4.69 7.03
C TRP A 227 0.34 5.37 5.67
N PHE A 228 -0.74 6.13 5.43
CA PHE A 228 -0.92 6.87 4.20
C PHE A 228 0.28 7.78 3.92
N LEU A 229 0.67 8.65 4.87
CA LEU A 229 1.77 9.58 4.68
C LEU A 229 3.10 8.85 4.43
N GLY A 230 3.42 7.83 5.22
CA GLY A 230 4.68 7.10 5.12
C GLY A 230 4.82 6.25 3.85
N THR A 231 3.71 5.86 3.22
CA THR A 231 3.71 5.03 1.99
C THR A 231 3.39 5.82 0.72
N TYR A 232 2.65 6.92 0.81
CA TYR A 232 2.23 7.75 -0.33
C TYR A 232 3.22 8.88 -0.63
N LEU A 233 3.70 9.61 0.39
CA LEU A 233 4.60 10.75 0.19
C LEU A 233 5.92 10.39 -0.50
N PRO A 234 6.55 9.21 -0.27
CA PRO A 234 7.72 8.82 -1.04
C PRO A 234 7.47 8.81 -2.56
N PHE A 235 6.30 8.34 -3.02
CA PHE A 235 5.96 8.37 -4.44
C PHE A 235 5.80 9.80 -4.96
N VAL A 236 5.12 10.67 -4.20
CA VAL A 236 4.99 12.08 -4.55
C VAL A 236 6.36 12.75 -4.65
N ALA A 237 7.22 12.56 -3.64
CA ALA A 237 8.56 13.11 -3.60
C ALA A 237 9.42 12.61 -4.78
N LEU A 238 9.43 11.30 -5.05
CA LEU A 238 10.16 10.73 -6.18
C LEU A 238 9.63 11.22 -7.54
N SER A 239 8.31 11.41 -7.67
CA SER A 239 7.72 11.96 -8.89
C SER A 239 8.10 13.42 -9.11
N LEU A 240 8.15 14.24 -8.05
CA LEU A 240 8.47 15.66 -8.14
C LEU A 240 9.98 15.93 -8.29
N LEU A 241 10.82 15.15 -7.61
CA LEU A 241 12.27 15.39 -7.53
C LEU A 241 13.07 14.64 -8.59
N ALA A 242 12.59 13.48 -9.03
CA ALA A 242 13.33 12.58 -9.93
C ALA A 242 12.53 12.16 -11.17
N SER A 243 11.36 12.78 -11.41
CA SER A 243 10.45 12.42 -12.51
C SER A 243 10.17 10.91 -12.57
N ARG A 244 10.09 10.25 -11.40
CA ARG A 244 9.96 8.79 -11.30
C ARG A 244 8.69 8.29 -11.98
N THR A 245 8.82 7.34 -12.90
CA THR A 245 7.68 6.67 -13.52
C THR A 245 6.91 5.90 -12.46
N SER A 246 5.61 6.19 -12.35
CA SER A 246 4.75 5.60 -11.33
C SER A 246 3.45 5.08 -11.93
N TYR A 247 2.80 4.13 -11.25
CA TYR A 247 1.61 3.44 -11.75
C TYR A 247 0.57 3.31 -10.63
N LEU A 248 -0.71 3.22 -11.02
CA LEU A 248 -1.82 3.10 -10.06
C LEU A 248 -1.65 1.92 -9.10
N TYR A 249 -1.06 0.80 -9.53
CA TYR A 249 -0.88 -0.37 -8.66
C TYR A 249 0.03 -0.10 -7.45
N TYR A 250 0.86 0.95 -7.45
CA TYR A 250 1.60 1.37 -6.26
C TYR A 250 0.69 1.85 -5.12
N MET A 251 -0.56 2.20 -5.40
CA MET A 251 -1.55 2.44 -4.37
C MET A 251 -1.80 1.22 -3.49
N LEU A 252 -1.54 0.00 -3.96
CA LEU A 252 -1.79 -1.22 -3.18
C LEU A 252 -1.13 -1.15 -1.79
N ILE A 253 0.08 -0.59 -1.69
CA ILE A 253 0.78 -0.44 -0.41
C ILE A 253 0.27 0.75 0.42
N VAL A 254 -0.43 1.71 -0.18
CA VAL A 254 -0.99 2.91 0.46
C VAL A 254 -2.37 2.65 1.04
N MET A 255 -3.16 1.85 0.32
CA MET A 255 -4.56 1.56 0.62
C MET A 255 -4.85 1.04 2.03
N PRO A 256 -3.99 0.24 2.72
CA PRO A 256 -4.24 -0.13 4.11
C PRO A 256 -4.45 1.08 5.03
N GLY A 257 -3.70 2.16 4.83
CA GLY A 257 -3.88 3.41 5.57
C GLY A 257 -5.23 4.06 5.31
N ILE A 258 -5.65 4.08 4.03
CA ILE A 258 -6.97 4.60 3.61
C ILE A 258 -8.10 3.76 4.24
N TYR A 259 -7.99 2.43 4.23
CA TYR A 259 -9.00 1.57 4.86
C TYR A 259 -9.15 1.82 6.35
N LEU A 260 -8.04 2.02 7.07
CA LEU A 260 -8.08 2.34 8.50
C LEU A 260 -8.73 3.70 8.75
N ALA A 261 -8.37 4.72 7.98
CA ALA A 261 -8.96 6.05 8.09
C ALA A 261 -10.48 6.02 7.81
N ILE A 262 -10.92 5.32 6.76
CA ILE A 262 -12.34 5.19 6.43
C ILE A 262 -13.08 4.41 7.51
N ALA A 263 -12.49 3.33 8.02
CA ALA A 263 -13.09 2.55 9.10
C ALA A 263 -13.28 3.41 10.37
N ASP A 264 -12.30 4.22 10.72
CA ASP A 264 -12.40 5.19 11.81
C ASP A 264 -13.51 6.22 11.55
N LEU A 265 -13.54 6.86 10.38
CA LEU A 265 -14.58 7.82 10.00
C LEU A 265 -15.98 7.22 10.12
N VAL A 266 -16.20 6.03 9.53
CA VAL A 266 -17.48 5.33 9.57
C VAL A 266 -17.88 4.97 11.01
N SER A 267 -16.92 4.61 11.86
CA SER A 267 -17.18 4.32 13.28
C SER A 267 -17.64 5.57 14.05
N ARG A 268 -17.11 6.76 13.71
CA ARG A 268 -17.50 8.05 14.31
C ARG A 268 -18.89 8.50 13.86
N ILE A 269 -19.27 8.19 12.62
CA ILE A 269 -20.58 8.52 12.05
C ILE A 269 -21.73 7.74 12.72
N GLY A 270 -21.45 6.76 13.59
CA GLY A 270 -22.37 5.78 14.20
C GLY A 270 -23.81 6.20 14.58
N ALA A 271 -24.09 7.49 14.75
CA ALA A 271 -25.44 8.05 14.85
C ALA A 271 -26.29 7.98 13.55
N ARG A 272 -25.69 7.81 12.36
CA ARG A 272 -26.38 7.77 11.06
C ARG A 272 -26.19 6.43 10.34
N ARG A 273 -26.50 5.33 11.03
CA ARG A 273 -26.35 3.94 10.53
C ARG A 273 -26.85 3.73 9.10
N LYS A 274 -27.93 4.41 8.68
CA LYS A 274 -28.46 4.32 7.30
C LYS A 274 -27.44 4.77 6.24
N ILE A 275 -26.70 5.86 6.46
CA ILE A 275 -25.69 6.36 5.51
C ILE A 275 -24.53 5.37 5.42
N SER A 276 -24.04 4.87 6.55
CA SER A 276 -22.98 3.87 6.58
C SER A 276 -23.39 2.58 5.86
N LEU A 277 -24.62 2.10 6.09
CA LEU A 277 -25.17 0.92 5.41
C LEU A 277 -25.32 1.13 3.90
N PHE A 278 -25.81 2.31 3.48
CA PHE A 278 -25.91 2.65 2.06
C PHE A 278 -24.53 2.65 1.40
N TRP A 279 -23.54 3.32 2.01
CA TRP A 279 -22.18 3.32 1.50
C TRP A 279 -21.56 1.92 1.45
N MET A 280 -21.78 1.09 2.48
CA MET A 280 -21.33 -0.32 2.47
C MET A 280 -21.99 -1.11 1.32
N ALA A 281 -23.28 -0.88 1.04
CA ALA A 281 -23.96 -1.48 -0.09
C ALA A 281 -23.34 -1.04 -1.43
N CYS A 282 -22.97 0.24 -1.57
CA CYS A 282 -22.23 0.73 -2.75
C CYS A 282 -20.86 0.05 -2.91
N VAL A 283 -20.11 -0.15 -1.83
CA VAL A 283 -18.82 -0.87 -1.85
C VAL A 283 -19.02 -2.31 -2.31
N LEU A 284 -20.03 -3.01 -1.80
CA LEU A 284 -20.36 -4.39 -2.21
C LEU A 284 -20.81 -4.45 -3.67
N ALA A 285 -21.69 -3.55 -4.09
CA ALA A 285 -22.12 -3.46 -5.48
C ALA A 285 -20.92 -3.23 -6.42
N SER A 286 -20.00 -2.33 -6.05
CA SER A 286 -18.76 -2.10 -6.80
C SER A 286 -17.89 -3.36 -6.87
N ALA A 287 -17.76 -4.12 -5.79
CA ALA A 287 -16.99 -5.37 -5.76
C ALA A 287 -17.60 -6.44 -6.67
N VAL A 288 -18.93 -6.53 -6.73
CA VAL A 288 -19.65 -7.48 -7.60
C VAL A 288 -19.55 -7.08 -9.07
N VAL A 289 -19.77 -5.80 -9.39
CA VAL A 289 -19.75 -5.30 -10.77
C VAL A 289 -18.35 -5.37 -11.38
N LEU A 290 -17.31 -5.11 -10.57
CA LEU A 290 -15.91 -5.15 -11.02
C LEU A 290 -15.29 -6.54 -10.88
N TYR A 291 -16.05 -7.55 -10.44
CA TYR A 291 -15.49 -8.88 -10.24
C TYR A 291 -14.95 -9.45 -11.57
N PRO A 292 -13.71 -9.99 -11.61
CA PRO A 292 -13.05 -10.32 -12.89
C PRO A 292 -13.74 -11.36 -13.77
N PHE A 293 -14.67 -12.13 -13.19
CA PHE A 293 -15.44 -13.16 -13.85
C PHE A 293 -16.90 -12.73 -13.92
N THR A 294 -17.30 -12.16 -15.05
CA THR A 294 -18.70 -11.79 -15.28
C THR A 294 -19.35 -12.83 -16.19
N PRO A 295 -20.53 -13.37 -15.81
CA PRO A 295 -21.29 -14.25 -16.69
C PRO A 295 -22.04 -13.49 -17.80
N PHE A 296 -22.01 -12.16 -17.80
CA PHE A 296 -22.75 -11.27 -18.71
C PHE A 296 -21.90 -10.74 -19.86
N GLY A 297 -21.07 -11.59 -20.46
CA GLY A 297 -20.32 -11.31 -21.67
C GLY A 297 -20.80 -12.18 -22.82
#